data_AF-A0A7M4AJY1-F1
#
_entry.id   AF-A0A7M4AJY1-F1
#
_cell.length_a   1.000
_cell.length_b   1.000
_cell.length_c   1.000
_cell.angle_alpha   90.00
_cell.angle_beta   90.00
_cell.angle_gamma   90.00
#
_symmetry.space_group_name_H-M   'P 1'
#
loop_
_entity.id
_entity.type
_entity.pdbx_description
1 polymer ?
#
loop_
_entity_poly.entity_id
_entity_poly.type
_entity_poly.pdbx_seq_one_letter_code
_entity_poly.pdbx_strand_id
1 'polypeptide(L)'
;GVAVLSLGAATVLAFIMALRRCVNWQQPAVAFTVLVLTPFAVQSLVSWVLSPLESTLTPASVTAVCGAVAMAWVVGVVVLKRSLWLSSSLWASHCLLPAAAILASSTVGLSLAALMVSATAWISGIVTQRKSWRIVGAADLFLAWMVAAAALVGGVGASYVLLMLVASAGLLFAVTTLTQANETVLMDD
;
A
#
# COMPACT_ATOMS: atom_id res chain seq x y z
N GLY A 1 -10.01 29.79 -7.80
CA GLY A 1 -10.09 30.09 -9.25
C GLY A 1 -8.84 29.63 -9.97
N VAL A 2 -7.77 30.42 -9.97
CA VAL A 2 -6.55 30.18 -10.78
C VAL A 2 -5.72 28.97 -10.33
N ALA A 3 -5.63 28.69 -9.02
CA ALA A 3 -4.90 27.53 -8.50
C ALA A 3 -5.52 26.17 -8.91
N VAL A 4 -6.86 26.11 -9.03
CA VAL A 4 -7.59 24.90 -9.45
C VAL A 4 -7.40 24.64 -10.95
N LEU A 5 -7.34 25.70 -11.77
CA LEU A 5 -7.12 25.61 -13.21
C LEU A 5 -5.68 25.18 -13.57
N SER A 6 -4.69 25.61 -12.79
CA SER A 6 -3.28 25.27 -13.00
C SER A 6 -2.98 23.81 -12.64
N LEU A 7 -3.54 23.30 -11.53
CA LEU A 7 -3.20 21.97 -11.03
C LEU A 7 -3.75 20.84 -11.91
N GLY A 8 -4.89 20.99 -12.59
CA GLY A 8 -5.50 19.92 -13.38
C GLY A 8 -4.60 19.36 -14.49
N ALA A 9 -4.52 20.05 -15.63
CA ALA A 9 -3.76 19.56 -16.79
C ALA A 9 -2.23 19.55 -16.55
N ALA A 10 -1.69 20.50 -15.78
CA ALA A 10 -0.25 20.59 -15.56
C ALA A 10 0.28 19.44 -14.68
N THR A 11 -0.47 18.98 -13.68
CA THR A 11 -0.04 17.84 -12.85
C THR A 11 -0.01 16.55 -13.66
N VAL A 12 -0.96 16.33 -14.58
CA VAL A 12 -0.96 15.17 -15.48
C VAL A 12 0.31 15.16 -16.34
N LEU A 13 0.64 16.29 -16.97
CA LEU A 13 1.87 16.41 -17.76
C LEU A 13 3.12 16.21 -16.91
N ALA A 14 3.16 16.81 -15.71
CA ALA A 14 4.27 16.65 -14.78
C ALA A 14 4.46 15.18 -14.38
N PHE A 15 3.39 14.45 -14.11
CA PHE A 15 3.45 13.02 -13.75
C PHE A 15 3.91 12.15 -14.92
N ILE A 16 3.42 12.39 -16.14
CA ILE A 16 3.86 11.66 -17.32
C ILE A 16 5.38 11.85 -17.52
N MET A 17 5.86 13.09 -17.42
CA MET A 17 7.28 13.38 -17.56
C MET A 17 8.11 12.78 -16.41
N ALA A 18 7.62 12.86 -15.18
CA ALA A 18 8.26 12.28 -14.00
C ALA A 18 8.37 10.75 -14.10
N LEU A 19 7.31 10.06 -14.54
CA LEU A 19 7.33 8.60 -14.73
C LEU A 19 8.29 8.18 -15.83
N ARG A 20 8.30 8.88 -16.97
CA ARG A 20 9.30 8.62 -18.03
C ARG A 20 10.71 8.78 -17.50
N ARG A 21 10.95 9.85 -16.74
CA ARG A 21 12.27 10.14 -16.20
C ARG A 21 12.68 9.15 -15.13
N CYS A 22 11.77 8.72 -14.25
CA CYS A 22 12.07 7.79 -13.17
C CYS A 22 12.51 6.42 -13.71
N VAL A 23 11.89 5.94 -14.80
CA VAL A 23 12.28 4.68 -15.45
C VAL A 23 13.65 4.83 -16.13
N ASN A 24 13.85 5.91 -16.88
CA ASN A 24 15.11 6.15 -17.59
C ASN A 24 16.30 6.34 -16.65
N TRP A 25 16.07 6.93 -15.47
CA TRP A 25 17.11 7.24 -14.49
C TRP A 25 17.16 6.26 -13.32
N GLN A 26 16.32 5.21 -13.32
CA GLN A 26 16.20 4.27 -12.21
C GLN A 26 16.06 5.00 -10.85
N GLN A 27 15.07 5.89 -10.75
CA GLN A 27 14.78 6.68 -9.54
C GLN A 27 13.47 6.23 -8.87
N PRO A 28 13.51 5.22 -7.98
CA PRO A 28 12.30 4.66 -7.37
C PRO A 28 11.56 5.68 -6.49
N ALA A 29 12.29 6.62 -5.87
CA ALA A 29 11.70 7.68 -5.07
C ALA A 29 10.74 8.57 -5.88
N VAL A 30 11.04 8.83 -7.15
CA VAL A 30 10.16 9.62 -8.02
C VAL A 30 8.87 8.86 -8.32
N ALA A 31 8.94 7.55 -8.58
CA ALA A 31 7.75 6.73 -8.78
C ALA A 31 6.87 6.67 -7.52
N PHE A 32 7.48 6.53 -6.35
CA PHE A 32 6.78 6.64 -5.06
C PHE A 32 6.05 7.98 -4.93
N THR A 33 6.74 9.09 -5.15
CA THR A 33 6.15 10.44 -5.03
C THR A 33 5.00 10.64 -6.00
N VAL A 34 5.15 10.23 -7.26
CA VAL A 34 4.06 10.33 -8.25
C VAL A 34 2.85 9.52 -7.78
N LEU A 35 3.05 8.28 -7.33
CA LEU A 35 1.96 7.41 -6.92
C LEU A 35 1.24 7.93 -5.66
N VAL A 36 1.99 8.43 -4.66
CA VAL A 36 1.42 9.01 -3.43
C VAL A 36 0.68 10.33 -3.70
N LEU A 37 1.13 11.12 -4.68
CA LEU A 37 0.47 12.36 -5.06
C LEU A 37 -0.69 12.17 -6.06
N THR A 38 -0.86 10.96 -6.61
CA THR A 38 -1.91 10.65 -7.58
C THR A 38 -3.32 10.94 -7.08
N PRO A 39 -3.71 10.58 -5.85
CA PRO A 39 -5.04 10.93 -5.33
C PRO A 39 -5.32 12.43 -5.39
N PHE A 40 -4.36 13.28 -5.01
CA PHE A 40 -4.51 14.73 -5.06
C PHE A 40 -4.67 15.26 -6.49
N ALA A 41 -3.88 14.73 -7.43
CA ALA A 41 -3.99 15.10 -8.84
C ALA A 41 -5.37 14.72 -9.40
N VAL A 42 -5.88 13.52 -9.08
CA VAL A 42 -7.22 13.10 -9.49
C VAL A 42 -8.30 13.98 -8.87
N GLN A 43 -8.20 14.34 -7.59
CA GLN A 43 -9.18 15.26 -6.99
C GLN A 43 -9.16 16.66 -7.63
N SER A 44 -7.98 17.13 -8.03
CA SER A 44 -7.87 18.37 -8.82
C SER A 44 -8.55 18.23 -10.19
N LEU A 45 -8.50 17.06 -10.84
CA LEU A 45 -9.19 16.81 -12.11
C LEU A 45 -10.70 16.66 -11.96
N VAL A 46 -11.18 16.03 -10.88
CA VAL A 46 -12.60 15.91 -10.53
C VAL A 46 -13.23 17.29 -10.36
N SER A 47 -12.56 18.19 -9.62
CA SER A 47 -13.05 19.57 -9.46
C SER A 47 -13.03 20.42 -10.74
N TRP A 48 -12.28 20.00 -11.77
CA TRP A 48 -12.11 20.77 -13.00
C TRP A 48 -12.94 20.25 -14.18
N VAL A 49 -12.81 18.96 -14.54
CA VAL A 49 -13.40 18.37 -15.75
C VAL A 49 -14.09 17.03 -15.51
N LEU A 50 -13.76 16.32 -14.42
CA LEU A 50 -14.34 15.01 -14.10
C LEU A 50 -15.46 15.10 -13.04
N SER A 51 -16.15 16.24 -12.94
CA SER A 51 -17.24 16.43 -11.98
C SER A 51 -18.38 15.40 -12.12
N PRO A 52 -18.75 14.87 -13.31
CA PRO A 52 -19.76 13.81 -13.40
C PRO A 52 -19.35 12.49 -12.72
N LEU A 53 -18.06 12.30 -12.42
CA LEU A 53 -17.50 11.09 -11.82
C LEU A 53 -17.22 11.24 -10.31
N GLU A 54 -17.61 12.35 -9.68
CA GLU A 54 -17.28 12.68 -8.29
C GLU A 54 -17.73 11.62 -7.28
N SER A 55 -18.88 10.98 -7.53
CA SER A 55 -19.43 9.93 -6.67
C SER A 55 -18.61 8.63 -6.70
N THR A 56 -17.89 8.38 -7.80
CA THR A 56 -17.06 7.19 -7.99
C THR A 56 -15.60 7.46 -7.63
N LEU A 57 -15.08 8.63 -8.03
CA LEU A 57 -13.69 9.06 -7.82
C LEU A 57 -13.50 9.79 -6.49
N THR A 58 -14.09 9.26 -5.43
CA THR A 58 -13.90 9.78 -4.07
C THR A 58 -12.42 9.73 -3.67
N PRO A 59 -11.96 10.62 -2.76
CA PRO A 59 -10.59 10.56 -2.25
C PRO A 59 -10.20 9.19 -1.69
N ALA A 60 -11.12 8.53 -0.98
CA ALA A 60 -10.90 7.20 -0.40
C ALA A 60 -10.73 6.12 -1.49
N SER A 61 -11.63 6.07 -2.48
CA SER A 61 -11.58 5.06 -3.56
C SER A 61 -10.34 5.21 -4.43
N VAL A 62 -9.99 6.43 -4.83
CA VAL A 62 -8.78 6.68 -5.63
C VAL A 62 -7.52 6.30 -4.85
N THR A 63 -7.45 6.67 -3.57
CA THR A 63 -6.31 6.32 -2.71
C THR A 63 -6.20 4.81 -2.53
N ALA A 64 -7.33 4.11 -2.35
CA ALA A 64 -7.37 2.64 -2.24
C ALA A 64 -6.85 1.97 -3.52
N VAL A 65 -7.29 2.44 -4.70
CA VAL A 65 -6.83 1.92 -5.99
C VAL A 65 -5.34 2.15 -6.18
N CYS A 66 -4.83 3.35 -5.85
CA CYS A 66 -3.39 3.63 -5.93
C CYS A 66 -2.58 2.72 -4.98
N GLY A 67 -3.09 2.48 -3.77
CA GLY A 67 -2.48 1.55 -2.82
C GLY A 67 -2.49 0.11 -3.30
N ALA A 68 -3.58 -0.34 -3.93
CA ALA A 68 -3.66 -1.66 -4.55
C ALA A 68 -2.68 -1.80 -5.73
N VAL A 69 -2.53 -0.75 -6.54
CA VAL A 69 -1.52 -0.70 -7.62
C VAL A 69 -0.11 -0.76 -7.06
N ALA A 70 0.19 -0.04 -5.97
CA ALA A 70 1.48 -0.13 -5.29
C ALA A 70 1.78 -1.56 -4.81
N MET A 71 0.80 -2.21 -4.20
CA MET A 71 0.90 -3.60 -3.73
C MET A 71 1.09 -4.60 -4.88
N ALA A 72 0.34 -4.46 -5.97
CA ALA A 72 0.53 -5.27 -7.17
C ALA A 72 1.93 -5.04 -7.79
N TRP A 73 2.42 -3.81 -7.74
CA TRP A 73 3.76 -3.48 -8.20
C TRP A 73 4.85 -4.11 -7.33
N VAL A 74 4.66 -4.27 -6.01
CA VAL A 74 5.57 -5.06 -5.16
C VAL A 74 5.70 -6.49 -5.69
N VAL A 75 4.58 -7.14 -6.03
CA VAL A 75 4.60 -8.50 -6.61
C VAL A 75 5.41 -8.51 -7.91
N GLY A 76 5.16 -7.57 -8.82
CA GLY A 76 5.91 -7.44 -10.06
C GLY A 76 7.41 -7.23 -9.83
N VAL A 77 7.78 -6.39 -8.86
CA VAL A 77 9.18 -6.12 -8.51
C VAL A 77 9.88 -7.36 -7.96
N VAL A 78 9.22 -8.14 -7.12
CA VAL A 78 9.76 -9.39 -6.58
C VAL A 78 9.96 -10.43 -7.69
N VAL A 79 8.94 -10.64 -8.54
CA VAL A 79 9.01 -11.60 -9.66
C VAL A 79 10.11 -11.21 -10.66
N LEU A 80 10.21 -9.93 -11.00
CA LEU A 80 11.21 -9.39 -11.93
C LEU A 80 12.59 -9.16 -11.31
N LYS A 81 12.77 -9.52 -10.02
CA LYS A 81 14.02 -9.34 -9.26
C LYS A 81 14.56 -7.89 -9.28
N ARG A 82 13.67 -6.89 -9.32
CA ARG A 82 14.02 -5.47 -9.42
C ARG A 82 14.22 -4.83 -8.05
N SER A 83 15.20 -5.30 -7.30
CA SER A 83 15.40 -4.98 -5.88
C SER A 83 15.45 -3.47 -5.54
N LEU A 84 15.91 -2.62 -6.47
CA LEU A 84 15.92 -1.16 -6.36
C LEU A 84 14.52 -0.58 -6.11
N TRP A 85 13.49 -1.16 -6.71
CA TRP A 85 12.13 -0.64 -6.71
C TRP A 85 11.28 -1.17 -5.55
N LEU A 86 11.79 -2.14 -4.78
CA LEU A 86 11.01 -2.81 -3.76
C LEU A 86 10.63 -1.85 -2.64
N SER A 87 11.62 -1.13 -2.11
CA SER A 87 11.44 -0.24 -0.96
C SER A 87 10.43 0.87 -1.25
N SER A 88 10.52 1.53 -2.41
CA SER A 88 9.58 2.57 -2.82
C SER A 88 8.15 2.05 -2.97
N SER A 89 8.00 0.81 -3.47
CA SER A 89 6.69 0.21 -3.71
C SER A 89 6.01 -0.19 -2.40
N LEU A 90 6.78 -0.75 -1.47
CA LEU A 90 6.32 -1.04 -0.12
C LEU A 90 5.94 0.24 0.61
N TRP A 91 6.78 1.28 0.62
CA TRP A 91 6.40 2.55 1.24
C TRP A 91 5.16 3.17 0.59
N ALA A 92 4.99 3.07 -0.73
CA ALA A 92 3.77 3.54 -1.38
C ALA A 92 2.52 2.80 -0.86
N SER A 93 2.58 1.47 -0.68
CA SER A 93 1.45 0.72 -0.12
C SER A 93 1.18 1.09 1.35
N HIS A 94 2.22 1.32 2.16
CA HIS A 94 2.09 1.77 3.56
C HIS A 94 1.49 3.17 3.68
N CYS A 95 1.78 4.07 2.73
CA CYS A 95 1.17 5.40 2.72
C CYS A 95 -0.28 5.34 2.24
N LEU A 96 -0.56 4.60 1.17
CA LEU A 96 -1.84 4.70 0.46
C LEU A 96 -2.95 3.83 1.05
N LEU A 97 -2.69 2.55 1.39
CA LEU A 97 -3.75 1.67 1.87
C LEU A 97 -4.32 2.11 3.24
N PRO A 98 -3.50 2.41 4.27
CA PRO A 98 -3.99 2.96 5.52
C PRO A 98 -4.66 4.33 5.35
N ALA A 99 -4.08 5.22 4.52
CA ALA A 99 -4.69 6.53 4.27
C ALA A 99 -6.07 6.40 3.61
N ALA A 100 -6.26 5.45 2.70
CA ALA A 100 -7.57 5.20 2.09
C ALA A 100 -8.62 4.78 3.13
N ALA A 101 -8.26 3.94 4.09
CA ALA A 101 -9.15 3.54 5.17
C ALA A 101 -9.49 4.67 6.14
N ILE A 102 -8.50 5.54 6.44
CA ILE A 102 -8.70 6.75 7.25
C ILE A 102 -9.65 7.72 6.54
N LEU A 103 -9.45 7.95 5.23
CA LEU A 103 -10.32 8.78 4.42
C LEU A 103 -11.76 8.22 4.35
N ALA A 104 -11.91 6.90 4.37
CA ALA A 104 -13.20 6.22 4.47
C ALA A 104 -13.80 6.20 5.88
N SER A 105 -13.10 6.76 6.90
CA SER A 105 -13.49 6.72 8.31
C SER A 105 -13.80 5.31 8.82
N SER A 106 -13.05 4.30 8.34
CA SER A 106 -13.33 2.89 8.62
C SER A 106 -12.22 2.24 9.44
N THR A 107 -12.50 1.97 10.72
CA THR A 107 -11.60 1.23 11.62
C THR A 107 -11.39 -0.20 11.15
N VAL A 108 -12.45 -0.83 10.62
CA VAL A 108 -12.39 -2.15 9.98
C VAL A 108 -11.48 -2.08 8.75
N GLY A 109 -11.68 -1.11 7.85
CA GLY A 109 -10.82 -0.93 6.69
C GLY A 109 -9.36 -0.71 7.06
N LEU A 110 -9.09 0.02 8.15
CA LEU A 110 -7.74 0.34 8.59
C LEU A 110 -6.98 -0.88 9.09
N SER A 111 -7.65 -1.75 9.86
CA SER A 111 -7.06 -3.02 10.31
C SER A 111 -6.74 -3.95 9.14
N LEU A 112 -7.62 -4.03 8.13
CA LEU A 112 -7.45 -4.88 6.96
C LEU A 112 -6.35 -4.32 6.06
N ALA A 113 -6.29 -3.00 5.88
CA ALA A 113 -5.20 -2.34 5.18
C ALA A 113 -3.85 -2.63 5.85
N ALA A 114 -3.76 -2.51 7.18
CA ALA A 114 -2.56 -2.84 7.94
C ALA A 114 -2.17 -4.32 7.78
N LEU A 115 -3.15 -5.24 7.79
CA LEU A 115 -2.91 -6.67 7.58
C LEU A 115 -2.39 -6.97 6.16
N MET A 116 -2.96 -6.32 5.13
CA MET A 116 -2.51 -6.49 3.74
C MET A 116 -1.09 -5.94 3.52
N VAL A 117 -0.81 -4.78 4.12
CA VAL A 117 0.52 -4.16 4.07
C VAL A 117 1.54 -5.03 4.83
N SER A 118 1.18 -5.54 6.00
CA SER A 118 1.95 -6.51 6.78
C SER A 118 2.31 -7.73 5.95
N ALA A 119 1.32 -8.37 5.33
CA ALA A 119 1.53 -9.54 4.50
C ALA A 119 2.49 -9.25 3.35
N THR A 120 2.27 -8.13 2.66
CA THR A 120 3.09 -7.71 1.53
C THR A 120 4.53 -7.45 1.94
N ALA A 121 4.76 -6.71 3.03
CA ALA A 121 6.10 -6.40 3.55
C ALA A 121 6.82 -7.65 4.04
N TRP A 122 6.16 -8.49 4.83
CA TRP A 122 6.78 -9.66 5.43
C TRP A 122 7.13 -10.73 4.39
N ILE A 123 6.18 -11.08 3.51
CA ILE A 123 6.39 -12.09 2.47
C ILE A 123 7.46 -11.62 1.49
N SER A 124 7.39 -10.38 1.00
CA SER A 124 8.43 -9.84 0.11
C SER A 124 9.78 -9.73 0.81
N GLY A 125 9.81 -9.42 2.12
CA GLY A 125 11.00 -9.42 2.95
C GLY A 125 11.68 -10.79 3.04
N ILE A 126 10.92 -11.88 3.20
CA ILE A 126 11.46 -13.25 3.19
C ILE A 126 12.00 -13.57 1.79
N VAL A 127 11.17 -13.42 0.76
CA VAL A 127 11.53 -13.81 -0.62
C VAL A 127 12.77 -13.05 -1.12
N THR A 128 12.94 -11.79 -0.70
CA THR A 128 14.09 -10.94 -1.09
C THR A 128 15.22 -10.90 -0.06
N GLN A 129 15.17 -11.73 0.98
CA GLN A 129 16.20 -11.84 2.03
C GLN A 129 16.49 -10.49 2.72
N ARG A 130 15.46 -9.68 2.97
CA ARG A 130 15.60 -8.36 3.61
C ARG A 130 15.07 -8.36 5.03
N LYS A 131 15.98 -8.46 6.00
CA LYS A 131 15.67 -8.45 7.45
C LYS A 131 14.80 -7.27 7.89
N SER A 132 15.09 -6.06 7.41
CA SER A 132 14.31 -4.87 7.77
C SER A 132 12.83 -4.98 7.38
N TRP A 133 12.53 -5.49 6.19
CA TRP A 133 11.16 -5.63 5.70
C TRP A 133 10.41 -6.80 6.31
N ARG A 134 11.14 -7.83 6.77
CA ARG A 134 10.60 -8.77 7.74
C ARG A 134 10.16 -7.95 8.95
N ILE A 135 11.04 -7.43 9.80
CA ILE A 135 10.66 -6.72 11.06
C ILE A 135 9.44 -5.77 10.90
N VAL A 136 9.42 -4.92 9.86
CA VAL A 136 8.28 -4.02 9.58
C VAL A 136 6.95 -4.77 9.45
N GLY A 137 6.88 -5.87 8.69
CA GLY A 137 5.62 -6.59 8.52
C GLY A 137 5.04 -7.21 9.82
N ALA A 138 5.86 -7.57 10.83
CA ALA A 138 5.34 -8.10 12.10
C ALA A 138 4.86 -6.96 12.97
N ALA A 139 5.56 -5.81 12.92
CA ALA A 139 5.07 -4.60 13.54
C ALA A 139 3.71 -4.21 12.93
N ASP A 140 3.54 -4.30 11.62
CA ASP A 140 2.26 -4.04 10.95
C ASP A 140 1.17 -5.04 11.34
N LEU A 141 1.49 -6.33 11.51
CA LEU A 141 0.54 -7.33 11.99
C LEU A 141 0.07 -7.00 13.41
N PHE A 142 0.99 -6.60 14.27
CA PHE A 142 0.68 -6.15 15.62
C PHE A 142 -0.22 -4.91 15.60
N LEU A 143 0.11 -3.91 14.77
CA LEU A 143 -0.71 -2.71 14.58
C LEU A 143 -2.11 -3.05 14.04
N ALA A 144 -2.22 -3.99 13.08
CA ALA A 144 -3.49 -4.45 12.56
C ALA A 144 -4.40 -5.00 13.68
N TRP A 145 -3.83 -5.77 14.60
CA TRP A 145 -4.55 -6.29 15.77
C TRP A 145 -4.90 -5.22 16.81
N MET A 146 -4.04 -4.21 17.02
CA MET A 146 -4.39 -3.07 17.88
C MET A 146 -5.59 -2.30 17.33
N VAL A 147 -5.60 -2.03 16.03
CA VAL A 147 -6.74 -1.35 15.36
C VAL A 147 -7.97 -2.25 15.38
N ALA A 148 -7.81 -3.57 15.20
CA ALA A 148 -8.93 -4.50 15.28
C ALA A 148 -9.55 -4.58 16.67
N ALA A 149 -8.74 -4.55 17.72
CA ALA A 149 -9.22 -4.46 19.10
C ALA A 149 -10.01 -3.16 19.33
N ALA A 150 -9.53 -2.03 18.83
CA ALA A 150 -10.27 -0.77 18.88
C ALA A 150 -11.61 -0.84 18.12
N ALA A 151 -11.63 -1.49 16.95
CA ALA A 151 -12.86 -1.72 16.19
C ALA A 151 -13.87 -2.59 16.96
N LEU A 152 -13.40 -3.59 17.71
CA LEU A 152 -14.25 -4.43 18.56
C LEU A 152 -14.87 -3.67 19.73
N VAL A 153 -14.07 -2.82 20.39
CA VAL A 153 -14.58 -1.91 21.42
C VAL A 153 -15.63 -0.96 20.82
N GLY A 154 -15.49 -0.59 19.55
CA GLY A 154 -16.47 0.17 18.77
C GLY A 154 -17.74 -0.61 18.38
N GLY A 155 -17.89 -1.87 18.77
CA GLY A 155 -19.09 -2.67 18.53
C GLY A 155 -19.11 -3.46 17.22
N VAL A 156 -17.96 -3.65 16.56
CA VAL A 156 -17.88 -4.51 15.37
C VAL A 156 -18.14 -5.97 15.74
N GLY A 157 -18.92 -6.67 14.92
CA GLY A 157 -19.41 -8.02 15.22
C GLY A 157 -18.35 -9.13 15.19
N ALA A 158 -18.71 -10.31 15.74
CA ALA A 158 -17.81 -11.46 15.86
C ALA A 158 -17.31 -12.01 14.51
N SER A 159 -18.08 -11.87 13.43
CA SER A 159 -17.68 -12.31 12.07
C SER A 159 -16.40 -11.62 11.59
N TYR A 160 -16.19 -10.36 11.95
CA TYR A 160 -14.97 -9.63 11.63
C TYR A 160 -13.75 -10.15 12.39
N VAL A 161 -13.90 -10.53 13.65
CA VAL A 161 -12.82 -11.16 14.43
C VAL A 161 -12.41 -12.47 13.81
N LEU A 162 -13.39 -13.29 13.42
CA LEU A 162 -13.12 -14.56 12.72
C LEU A 162 -12.35 -14.31 11.42
N LEU A 163 -12.73 -13.29 10.65
CA LEU A 163 -12.00 -12.91 9.44
C LEU A 163 -10.55 -12.51 9.76
N MET A 164 -10.31 -11.68 10.78
CA MET A 164 -8.96 -11.29 11.20
C MET A 164 -8.12 -12.48 11.68
N LEU A 165 -8.71 -13.41 12.43
CA LEU A 165 -8.05 -14.63 12.89
C LEU A 165 -7.66 -15.53 11.72
N VAL A 166 -8.59 -15.81 10.79
CA VAL A 166 -8.34 -16.65 9.63
C VAL A 166 -7.27 -16.04 8.73
N ALA A 167 -7.36 -14.73 8.47
CA ALA A 167 -6.38 -14.03 7.64
C ALA A 167 -4.99 -13.99 8.30
N SER A 168 -4.91 -13.76 9.62
CA SER A 168 -3.65 -13.79 10.37
C SER A 168 -3.05 -15.20 10.41
N ALA A 169 -3.88 -16.24 10.60
CA ALA A 169 -3.43 -17.63 10.58
C ALA A 169 -2.88 -18.02 9.20
N GLY A 170 -3.57 -17.62 8.12
CA GLY A 170 -3.09 -17.83 6.75
C GLY A 170 -1.76 -17.12 6.48
N LEU A 171 -1.63 -15.87 6.94
CA LEU A 171 -0.38 -15.12 6.84
C LEU A 171 0.76 -15.81 7.61
N LEU A 172 0.53 -16.14 8.88
CA LEU A 172 1.56 -16.78 9.72
C LEU A 172 1.98 -18.15 9.15
N PHE A 173 1.04 -18.95 8.65
CA PHE A 173 1.34 -20.19 7.96
C PHE A 173 2.24 -19.96 6.73
N ALA A 174 1.89 -19.00 5.87
CA ALA A 174 2.69 -18.66 4.69
C ALA A 174 4.10 -18.18 5.09
N VAL A 175 4.20 -17.37 6.14
CA VAL A 175 5.46 -16.86 6.67
C VAL A 175 6.34 -17.98 7.23
N THR A 176 5.78 -18.87 8.04
CA THR A 176 6.52 -19.98 8.62
C THR A 176 7.04 -20.93 7.54
N THR A 177 6.18 -21.31 6.59
CA THR A 177 6.57 -22.19 5.48
C THR A 177 7.65 -21.57 4.60
N LEU A 178 7.53 -20.29 4.23
CA LEU A 178 8.55 -19.57 3.46
C LEU A 178 9.86 -19.39 4.22
N THR A 179 9.80 -19.19 5.54
CA THR A 179 11.01 -19.05 6.37
C THR A 179 11.75 -20.38 6.44
N GLN A 180 11.06 -21.49 6.69
CA GLN A 180 11.65 -22.82 6.71
C GLN A 180 12.24 -23.21 5.34
N ALA A 181 11.54 -22.88 4.25
CA ALA A 181 12.04 -23.15 2.90
C ALA A 181 13.33 -22.38 2.54
N ASN A 182 13.61 -21.27 3.23
CA ASN A 182 14.78 -20.42 2.99
C ASN A 182 15.75 -20.40 4.19
N GLU A 183 15.62 -21.32 5.14
CA GLU A 183 16.33 -21.28 6.43
C GLU A 183 17.85 -21.21 6.27
N THR A 184 18.42 -22.01 5.36
CA THR A 184 19.86 -22.07 5.11
C THR A 184 20.45 -20.75 4.64
N VAL A 185 19.67 -19.94 3.90
CA VAL A 185 20.11 -18.64 3.38
C VAL A 185 19.90 -17.54 4.42
N LEU A 186 18.85 -17.65 5.22
CA LEU A 186 18.46 -16.63 6.20
C LEU A 186 19.30 -16.66 7.49
N MET A 187 19.97 -17.78 7.79
CA MET A 187 20.84 -17.92 8.98
C MET A 187 22.25 -17.37 8.79
N ASP A 188 22.66 -17.10 7.55
CA ASP A 188 23.97 -16.56 7.20
C ASP A 188 24.02 -15.00 7.25
N ASP A 189 22.88 -14.34 7.52
CA ASP A 189 22.65 -12.87 7.58
C ASP A 189 22.48 -12.30 9.02
#